data_AF-X0W7M8-F1
#
_entry.id   AF-X0W7M8-F1
#
_cell.length_a   1.000
_cell.length_b   1.000
_cell.length_c   1.000
_cell.angle_alpha   90.00
_cell.angle_beta   90.00
_cell.angle_gamma   90.00
#
_symmetry.space_group_name_H-M   'P 1'
#
loop_
_entity.id
_entity.type
_entity.pdbx_description
1 polymer ?
#
loop_
_entity_poly.entity_id
_entity_poly.type
_entity_poly.pdbx_seq_one_letter_code
_entity_poly.pdbx_strand_id
1 'polypeptide(L)'
;MAGTFTDTTITIGAGKFYDEDIEFVNAEETNCKVLYHNGDADWAWDVLDTPYKVVNPGVDDTLYYNNGNALATVGNNKYVNYWVFITPDTSEPVNIVLGTEYYNTIALVRAGTIPSLGDLPSPEFKLIYKITYQNDGGTPDYIETTDYRASSNLPIGSYVAADHGALAGLADDDHPQYSPKASPTFTGTVTVPSTNFTIGSTTFSEANMQDLIDNSMADTLHRHSELSASDGTPDRALVVDADGKVGIGTAIPLTALQVGIDDVSNPATLG
;
A
#
# COMPACT_ATOMS: atom_id res chain seq x y z
N MET A 1 24.62 6.51 -17.10
CA MET A 1 24.63 6.15 -18.54
C MET A 1 23.47 6.88 -19.20
N ALA A 2 23.70 7.72 -20.20
CA ALA A 2 22.61 8.37 -20.95
C ALA A 2 22.63 7.84 -22.38
N GLY A 3 21.47 7.51 -22.93
CA GLY A 3 21.34 6.98 -24.28
C GLY A 3 21.04 8.10 -25.25
N THR A 4 21.84 8.21 -26.31
CA THR A 4 21.60 9.10 -27.45
C THR A 4 21.32 8.23 -28.65
N PHE A 5 20.15 8.39 -29.25
CA PHE A 5 19.69 7.59 -30.39
C PHE A 5 19.34 8.53 -31.54
N THR A 6 19.84 8.22 -32.73
CA THR A 6 19.54 8.90 -33.98
C THR A 6 19.19 7.88 -35.05
N ASP A 7 18.88 8.36 -36.26
CA ASP A 7 18.60 7.55 -37.45
C ASP A 7 19.76 6.60 -37.82
N THR A 8 20.99 7.00 -37.49
CA THR A 8 22.24 6.32 -37.90
C THR A 8 23.20 5.98 -36.76
N THR A 9 22.91 6.40 -35.52
CA THR A 9 23.81 6.20 -34.38
C THR A 9 23.07 5.83 -33.10
N ILE A 10 23.66 4.91 -32.35
CA ILE A 10 23.29 4.58 -30.98
C ILE A 10 24.53 4.81 -30.11
N THR A 11 24.40 5.61 -29.06
CA THR A 11 25.48 5.87 -28.12
C THR A 11 24.97 5.72 -26.70
N ILE A 12 25.65 4.92 -25.90
CA ILE A 12 25.37 4.77 -24.48
C ILE A 12 26.51 5.42 -23.71
N GLY A 13 26.27 6.61 -23.18
CA GLY A 13 27.25 7.34 -22.39
C GLY A 13 27.70 6.57 -21.15
N ALA A 14 28.92 6.86 -20.70
CA ALA A 14 29.54 6.19 -19.56
C ALA A 14 28.66 6.18 -18.30
N GLY A 15 28.90 5.18 -17.45
CA GLY A 15 28.26 5.12 -16.15
C GLY A 15 28.23 3.72 -15.58
N LYS A 16 27.30 3.52 -14.64
CA LYS A 16 27.25 2.34 -13.82
C LYS A 16 25.93 1.62 -13.98
N PHE A 17 25.96 0.31 -13.87
CA PHE A 17 24.76 -0.51 -13.70
C PHE A 17 24.99 -1.53 -12.59
N TYR A 18 23.89 -1.99 -12.01
CA TYR A 18 23.90 -3.03 -10.99
C TYR A 18 23.29 -4.29 -11.58
N ASP A 19 24.00 -5.38 -11.45
CA ASP A 19 23.46 -6.71 -11.67
C ASP A 19 23.25 -7.35 -10.29
N GLU A 20 21.99 -7.39 -9.84
CA GLU A 20 21.47 -7.80 -8.52
C GLU A 20 22.24 -7.34 -7.25
N ASP A 21 23.54 -7.62 -7.12
CA ASP A 21 24.43 -7.25 -6.01
C ASP A 21 25.81 -6.71 -6.43
N ILE A 22 26.18 -6.75 -7.71
CA ILE A 22 27.48 -6.29 -8.22
C ILE A 22 27.35 -5.00 -9.05
N GLU A 23 28.26 -4.04 -8.80
CA GLU A 23 28.36 -2.80 -9.57
C GLU A 23 29.33 -2.98 -10.73
N PHE A 24 28.85 -2.70 -11.94
CA PHE A 24 29.67 -2.60 -13.14
C PHE A 24 29.82 -1.15 -13.55
N VAL A 25 31.00 -0.80 -14.05
CA VAL A 25 31.32 0.54 -14.55
C VAL A 25 31.79 0.41 -15.98
N ASN A 26 31.13 1.12 -16.89
CA ASN A 26 31.39 1.04 -18.32
C ASN A 26 31.76 2.41 -18.85
N ALA A 27 32.66 2.42 -19.83
CA ALA A 27 32.98 3.59 -20.61
C ALA A 27 31.79 3.97 -21.51
N GLU A 28 31.93 5.07 -22.25
CA GLU A 28 30.97 5.38 -23.31
C GLU A 28 31.10 4.35 -24.43
N GLU A 29 29.97 3.78 -24.82
CA GLU A 29 29.88 2.75 -25.84
C GLU A 29 29.21 3.33 -27.09
N THR A 30 29.92 3.23 -28.20
CA THR A 30 29.43 3.59 -29.53
C THR A 30 29.25 2.37 -30.43
N ASN A 31 29.70 1.20 -29.98
CA ASN A 31 29.57 -0.07 -30.67
C ASN A 31 28.61 -0.98 -29.90
N CYS A 32 27.88 -1.83 -30.62
CA CYS A 32 26.93 -2.77 -30.02
C CYS A 32 26.94 -4.08 -30.79
N LYS A 33 26.84 -5.20 -30.08
CA LYS A 33 26.60 -6.51 -30.68
C LYS A 33 25.11 -6.72 -30.97
N VAL A 34 24.79 -7.36 -32.08
CA VAL A 34 23.40 -7.69 -32.45
C VAL A 34 23.16 -9.18 -32.23
N LEU A 35 22.07 -9.51 -31.55
CA LEU A 35 21.60 -10.86 -31.29
C LEU A 35 20.30 -11.13 -32.07
N TYR A 36 20.27 -12.23 -32.82
CA TYR A 36 19.11 -12.67 -33.59
C TYR A 36 18.97 -14.20 -33.57
N HIS A 37 17.78 -14.72 -33.90
CA HIS A 37 17.58 -16.16 -34.06
C HIS A 37 18.07 -16.60 -35.43
N ASN A 38 18.88 -17.66 -35.45
CA ASN A 38 19.33 -18.33 -36.65
C ASN A 38 18.72 -19.74 -36.75
N GLY A 39 17.42 -19.81 -37.03
CA GLY A 39 16.65 -21.06 -37.03
C GLY A 39 15.89 -21.33 -35.71
N ASP A 40 15.37 -22.56 -35.57
CA ASP A 40 14.35 -22.92 -34.56
C ASP A 40 14.81 -22.87 -33.08
N ALA A 41 16.11 -22.76 -32.77
CA ALA A 41 16.56 -22.65 -31.37
C ALA A 41 17.92 -21.97 -31.13
N ASP A 42 18.66 -21.57 -32.18
CA ASP A 42 20.03 -21.13 -32.01
C ASP A 42 20.14 -19.60 -32.11
N TRP A 43 20.22 -18.95 -30.96
CA TRP A 43 20.61 -17.54 -30.88
C TRP A 43 22.03 -17.37 -31.42
N ALA A 44 22.20 -16.46 -32.37
CA ALA A 44 23.48 -16.18 -33.00
C ALA A 44 23.85 -14.70 -32.83
N TRP A 45 25.11 -14.47 -32.50
CA TRP A 45 25.73 -13.16 -32.58
C TRP A 45 26.06 -12.84 -34.04
N ASP A 46 25.75 -11.63 -34.47
CA ASP A 46 26.26 -11.14 -35.74
C ASP A 46 27.76 -10.79 -35.64
N VAL A 47 28.48 -10.88 -36.76
CA VAL A 47 29.94 -10.95 -36.83
C VAL A 47 30.59 -9.57 -37.07
N LEU A 48 29.97 -8.44 -36.72
CA LEU A 48 30.52 -7.10 -37.10
C LEU A 48 30.61 -6.06 -35.97
N ASP A 49 31.64 -5.20 -36.10
CA ASP A 49 32.19 -4.25 -35.12
C ASP A 49 31.73 -2.77 -35.27
N THR A 50 30.68 -2.45 -36.03
CA THR A 50 30.24 -1.07 -36.35
C THR A 50 28.82 -0.76 -35.85
N PRO A 51 28.47 0.50 -35.53
CA PRO A 51 27.30 0.83 -34.70
C PRO A 51 26.01 0.22 -35.26
N TYR A 52 25.33 -0.58 -34.41
CA TYR A 52 24.09 -1.33 -34.62
C TYR A 52 23.81 -1.71 -36.09
N LYS A 53 24.35 -2.85 -36.52
CA LYS A 53 24.20 -3.41 -37.88
C LYS A 53 22.76 -3.70 -38.35
N VAL A 54 21.77 -3.37 -37.53
CA VAL A 54 20.34 -3.37 -37.88
C VAL A 54 19.95 -2.22 -38.81
N VAL A 55 20.89 -1.31 -39.04
CA VAL A 55 21.06 -0.42 -40.19
C VAL A 55 22.53 -0.59 -40.56
N ASN A 56 22.91 -0.67 -41.83
CA ASN A 56 24.33 -0.72 -42.22
C ASN A 56 24.77 0.69 -42.62
N PRO A 57 25.18 1.55 -41.66
CA PRO A 57 25.26 2.98 -41.91
C PRO A 57 26.34 3.26 -42.96
N GLY A 58 25.95 3.85 -44.08
CA GLY A 58 26.87 4.17 -45.19
C GLY A 58 27.19 3.01 -46.15
N VAL A 59 26.57 1.84 -45.99
CA VAL A 59 26.61 0.75 -47.00
C VAL A 59 25.20 0.37 -47.44
N ASP A 60 24.27 0.15 -46.52
CA ASP A 60 22.83 -0.05 -46.76
C ASP A 60 22.05 0.45 -45.53
N ASP A 61 21.45 1.64 -45.58
CA ASP A 61 20.69 2.22 -44.45
C ASP A 61 19.34 1.50 -44.21
N THR A 62 19.27 0.19 -44.44
CA THR A 62 18.05 -0.62 -44.35
C THR A 62 17.82 -1.12 -42.93
N LEU A 63 16.59 -0.96 -42.43
CA LEU A 63 16.16 -1.54 -41.16
C LEU A 63 15.90 -3.04 -41.28
N TYR A 64 16.38 -3.81 -40.30
CA TYR A 64 16.16 -5.25 -40.21
C TYR A 64 15.33 -5.64 -38.98
N TYR A 65 14.56 -6.71 -39.10
CA TYR A 65 13.92 -7.40 -37.99
C TYR A 65 14.27 -8.88 -38.05
N ASN A 66 14.05 -9.58 -36.94
CA ASN A 66 14.21 -11.03 -36.92
C ASN A 66 12.89 -11.68 -37.34
N ASN A 67 12.84 -12.42 -38.43
CA ASN A 67 11.61 -13.08 -38.89
C ASN A 67 11.32 -14.41 -38.17
N GLY A 68 12.05 -14.70 -37.09
CA GLY A 68 12.01 -15.93 -36.32
C GLY A 68 13.18 -16.87 -36.62
N ASN A 69 13.75 -16.81 -37.84
CA ASN A 69 14.83 -17.71 -38.26
C ASN A 69 16.04 -17.00 -38.87
N ALA A 70 15.89 -15.74 -39.30
CA ALA A 70 16.94 -14.96 -39.94
C ALA A 70 16.64 -13.46 -39.88
N LEU A 71 17.65 -12.65 -40.23
CA LEU A 71 17.48 -11.23 -40.49
C LEU A 71 16.66 -11.02 -41.79
N ALA A 72 15.63 -10.19 -41.70
CA ALA A 72 14.79 -9.80 -42.83
C ALA A 72 14.59 -8.28 -42.85
N THR A 73 14.36 -7.72 -44.03
CA THR A 73 14.16 -6.26 -44.18
C THR A 73 12.79 -5.84 -43.68
N VAL A 74 12.74 -4.70 -42.99
CA VAL A 74 11.49 -4.06 -42.58
C VAL A 74 10.85 -3.42 -43.81
N GLY A 75 9.55 -3.64 -44.04
CA GLY A 75 8.85 -3.04 -45.17
C GLY A 75 8.78 -1.52 -45.08
N ASN A 76 8.61 -0.84 -46.23
CA ASN A 76 8.44 0.61 -46.25
C ASN A 76 7.20 1.06 -45.44
N ASN A 77 7.31 2.19 -44.74
CA ASN A 77 6.32 2.75 -43.81
C ASN A 77 5.89 1.76 -42.71
N LYS A 78 6.80 0.87 -42.29
CA LYS A 78 6.59 -0.03 -41.15
C LYS A 78 7.50 0.36 -40.00
N TYR A 79 7.08 -0.03 -38.81
CA TYR A 79 7.76 0.26 -37.55
C TYR A 79 8.38 -1.01 -36.96
N VAL A 80 9.52 -0.89 -36.28
CA VAL A 80 10.19 -2.01 -35.60
C VAL A 80 10.73 -1.55 -34.25
N ASN A 81 10.80 -2.48 -33.28
CA ASN A 81 11.42 -2.26 -31.98
C ASN A 81 12.78 -2.93 -31.89
N TYR A 82 13.77 -2.21 -31.37
CA TYR A 82 15.06 -2.75 -30.93
C TYR A 82 15.17 -2.67 -29.41
N TRP A 83 15.64 -3.74 -28.80
CA TRP A 83 15.75 -3.88 -27.35
C TRP A 83 17.22 -3.82 -26.97
N VAL A 84 17.60 -2.78 -26.24
CA VAL A 84 18.99 -2.56 -25.83
C VAL A 84 19.17 -3.13 -24.44
N PHE A 85 20.11 -4.06 -24.35
CA PHE A 85 20.55 -4.66 -23.12
C PHE A 85 21.99 -4.28 -22.82
N ILE A 86 22.32 -4.31 -21.54
CA ILE A 86 23.68 -4.24 -21.05
C ILE A 86 24.05 -5.58 -20.41
N THR A 87 25.28 -6.03 -20.64
CA THR A 87 25.86 -7.26 -20.10
C THR A 87 27.14 -6.92 -19.32
N PRO A 88 27.60 -7.82 -18.44
CA PRO A 88 28.85 -7.64 -17.69
C PRO A 88 30.12 -7.83 -18.54
N ASP A 89 30.01 -8.01 -19.86
CA ASP A 89 31.17 -8.12 -20.75
C ASP A 89 31.96 -6.80 -20.76
N THR A 90 33.24 -6.85 -20.39
CA THR A 90 34.10 -5.66 -20.33
C THR A 90 34.58 -5.18 -21.70
N SER A 91 34.41 -5.97 -22.75
CA SER A 91 34.84 -5.63 -24.11
C SER A 91 33.70 -5.02 -24.93
N GLU A 92 32.50 -5.61 -24.86
CA GLU A 92 31.32 -5.19 -25.64
C GLU A 92 30.04 -5.34 -24.80
N PRO A 93 29.83 -4.43 -23.83
CA PRO A 93 28.76 -4.54 -22.84
C PRO A 93 27.37 -4.27 -23.43
N VAL A 94 27.27 -3.51 -24.53
CA VAL A 94 25.97 -3.14 -25.11
C VAL A 94 25.57 -4.14 -26.19
N ASN A 95 24.39 -4.70 -26.02
CA ASN A 95 23.84 -5.74 -26.88
C ASN A 95 22.42 -5.35 -27.33
N ILE A 96 22.09 -5.58 -28.60
CA ILE A 96 20.79 -5.26 -29.18
C ILE A 96 20.10 -6.54 -29.61
N VAL A 97 18.91 -6.79 -29.07
CA VAL A 97 18.03 -7.87 -29.51
C VAL A 97 16.96 -7.29 -30.44
N LEU A 98 16.81 -7.92 -31.61
CA LEU A 98 15.86 -7.47 -32.62
C LEU A 98 14.44 -7.91 -32.30
N GLY A 99 13.46 -7.05 -32.62
CA GLY A 99 12.06 -7.43 -32.63
C GLY A 99 11.79 -8.59 -33.59
N THR A 100 10.87 -9.47 -33.22
CA THR A 100 10.46 -10.64 -34.03
C THR A 100 9.40 -10.31 -35.09
N GLU A 101 8.89 -9.07 -35.08
CA GLU A 101 7.83 -8.60 -35.96
C GLU A 101 8.03 -7.11 -36.29
N TYR A 102 7.44 -6.66 -37.39
CA TYR A 102 7.27 -5.25 -37.72
C TYR A 102 5.78 -4.87 -37.74
N TYR A 103 5.49 -3.59 -37.54
CA TYR A 103 4.15 -3.11 -37.29
C TYR A 103 3.70 -2.08 -38.32
N ASN A 104 2.39 -2.02 -38.54
CA ASN A 104 1.77 -1.09 -39.51
C ASN A 104 1.55 0.32 -38.95
N THR A 105 1.53 0.47 -37.62
CA THR A 105 1.20 1.74 -36.96
C THR A 105 2.07 1.94 -35.73
N ILE A 106 2.28 3.20 -35.36
CA ILE A 106 3.01 3.58 -34.14
C ILE A 106 2.35 3.02 -32.86
N ALA A 107 1.02 2.87 -32.84
CA ALA A 107 0.31 2.32 -31.69
C ALA A 107 0.62 0.83 -31.49
N LEU A 108 0.75 0.06 -32.57
CA LEU A 108 1.04 -1.38 -32.49
C LEU A 108 2.50 -1.63 -32.09
N VAL A 109 3.46 -0.87 -32.62
CA VAL A 109 4.87 -1.02 -32.22
C VAL A 109 5.08 -0.64 -30.76
N ARG A 110 4.37 0.36 -30.23
CA ARG A 110 4.41 0.72 -28.81
C ARG A 110 3.97 -0.42 -27.89
N ALA A 111 2.98 -1.20 -28.32
CA ALA A 111 2.48 -2.38 -27.61
C ALA A 111 3.34 -3.64 -27.81
N GLY A 112 4.33 -3.59 -28.71
CA GLY A 112 5.25 -4.69 -28.96
C GLY A 112 6.02 -5.07 -27.70
N THR A 113 6.08 -6.36 -27.42
CA THR A 113 6.77 -6.93 -26.26
C THR A 113 8.20 -7.32 -26.59
N ILE A 114 9.00 -7.44 -25.54
CA ILE A 114 10.34 -8.02 -25.63
C ILE A 114 10.27 -9.45 -26.22
N PRO A 115 11.14 -9.83 -27.17
CA PRO A 115 11.24 -11.20 -27.65
C PRO A 115 11.48 -12.19 -26.51
N SER A 116 10.93 -13.39 -26.63
CA SER A 116 11.23 -14.47 -25.69
C SER A 116 12.69 -14.84 -25.80
N LEU A 117 13.49 -14.50 -24.78
CA LEU A 117 14.93 -14.76 -24.78
C LEU A 117 15.27 -16.25 -24.60
N GLY A 118 14.31 -17.10 -24.21
CA GLY A 118 14.49 -18.55 -24.09
C GLY A 118 15.66 -18.94 -23.18
N ASP A 119 16.32 -20.05 -23.51
CA ASP A 119 17.61 -20.43 -22.90
C ASP A 119 18.72 -19.64 -23.60
N LEU A 120 19.02 -18.45 -23.07
CA LEU A 120 20.16 -17.68 -23.55
C LEU A 120 21.46 -18.46 -23.32
N PRO A 121 22.43 -18.40 -24.25
CA PRO A 121 23.72 -19.07 -24.10
C PRO A 121 24.64 -18.50 -22.97
N SER A 122 24.08 -17.72 -22.03
CA SER A 122 24.70 -16.82 -21.02
C SER A 122 25.53 -15.68 -21.65
N PRO A 123 25.21 -14.40 -21.39
CA PRO A 123 25.38 -13.68 -20.11
C PRO A 123 24.06 -13.14 -19.50
N GLU A 124 24.11 -12.59 -18.28
CA GLU A 124 23.03 -11.78 -17.71
C GLU A 124 22.79 -10.53 -18.56
N PHE A 125 21.56 -10.38 -19.07
CA PHE A 125 21.15 -9.25 -19.87
C PHE A 125 20.22 -8.34 -19.06
N LYS A 126 20.66 -7.12 -18.76
CA LYS A 126 19.81 -6.10 -18.16
C LYS A 126 19.21 -5.21 -19.24
N LEU A 127 17.89 -5.23 -19.38
CA LEU A 127 17.18 -4.34 -20.32
C LEU A 127 17.32 -2.88 -19.86
N ILE A 128 17.75 -2.00 -20.76
CA ILE A 128 17.93 -0.57 -20.47
C ILE A 128 17.09 0.34 -21.37
N TYR A 129 16.87 -0.01 -22.63
CA TYR A 129 16.05 0.80 -23.54
C TYR A 129 15.26 -0.05 -24.53
N LYS A 130 14.12 0.49 -24.98
CA LYS A 130 13.44 0.09 -26.22
C LYS A 130 13.48 1.25 -27.18
N ILE A 131 14.02 1.04 -28.37
CA ILE A 131 14.08 2.06 -29.43
C ILE A 131 13.09 1.68 -30.51
N THR A 132 12.31 2.65 -30.98
CA THR A 132 11.37 2.48 -32.08
C THR A 132 11.87 3.23 -33.31
N TYR A 133 11.98 2.51 -34.42
CA TYR A 133 12.33 3.05 -35.72
C TYR A 133 11.19 2.84 -36.71
N GLN A 134 11.10 3.73 -37.70
CA GLN A 134 10.28 3.58 -38.89
C GLN A 134 11.19 3.41 -40.11
N ASN A 135 10.81 2.52 -41.04
CA ASN A 135 11.41 2.55 -42.38
C ASN A 135 10.69 3.61 -43.22
N ASP A 136 11.38 4.68 -43.58
CA ASP A 136 10.91 5.71 -44.51
C ASP A 136 11.71 5.64 -45.81
N GLY A 137 11.12 5.08 -46.86
CA GLY A 137 11.70 5.05 -48.19
C GLY A 137 12.95 4.18 -48.34
N GLY A 138 13.23 3.26 -47.41
CA GLY A 138 14.45 2.46 -47.37
C GLY A 138 15.51 3.01 -46.41
N THR A 139 15.20 4.09 -45.70
CA THR A 139 16.06 4.73 -44.70
C THR A 139 15.42 4.62 -43.31
N PRO A 140 16.20 4.54 -42.21
CA PRO A 140 15.69 4.51 -40.86
C PRO A 140 15.33 5.92 -40.41
N ASP A 141 14.17 6.05 -39.77
CA ASP A 141 13.75 7.26 -39.10
C ASP A 141 13.56 6.93 -37.62
N TYR A 142 14.29 7.61 -36.74
CA TYR A 142 14.16 7.48 -35.30
C TYR A 142 12.84 8.10 -34.84
N ILE A 143 12.00 7.31 -34.16
CA ILE A 143 10.69 7.76 -33.69
C ILE A 143 10.73 8.13 -32.20
N GLU A 144 11.08 7.16 -31.37
CA GLU A 144 11.08 7.34 -29.91
C GLU A 144 11.94 6.29 -29.22
N THR A 145 12.27 6.56 -27.95
CA THR A 145 12.92 5.62 -27.05
C THR A 145 12.14 5.55 -25.73
N THR A 146 12.07 4.36 -25.15
CA THR A 146 11.56 4.12 -23.80
C THR A 146 12.71 3.68 -22.91
N ASP A 147 12.93 4.38 -21.80
CA ASP A 147 13.95 4.04 -20.81
C ASP A 147 13.40 3.07 -19.76
N TYR A 148 13.94 1.85 -19.72
CA TYR A 148 13.54 0.79 -18.79
C TYR A 148 14.32 0.77 -17.48
N ARG A 149 15.26 1.71 -17.30
CA ARG A 149 15.95 1.92 -16.02
C ARG A 149 15.15 2.85 -15.13
N ALA A 150 14.37 3.74 -15.75
CA ALA A 150 13.44 4.64 -15.08
C ALA A 150 12.09 3.97 -14.74
N SER A 151 11.79 2.81 -15.35
CA SER A 151 10.65 2.00 -14.95
C SER A 151 10.97 1.26 -13.66
N SER A 152 10.83 1.98 -12.55
CA SER A 152 10.40 1.33 -11.33
C SER A 152 9.05 0.71 -11.63
N ASN A 153 8.92 -0.61 -11.51
CA ASN A 153 7.62 -1.30 -11.51
C ASN A 153 6.73 -0.92 -10.30
N LEU A 154 7.07 0.16 -9.58
CA LEU A 154 6.10 0.84 -8.75
C LEU A 154 5.04 1.43 -9.69
N PRO A 155 3.77 1.02 -9.55
CA PRO A 155 2.71 1.50 -10.42
C PRO A 155 2.78 3.02 -10.55
N ILE A 156 2.89 3.52 -11.78
CA ILE A 156 2.54 4.92 -12.09
C ILE A 156 1.01 4.99 -12.00
N GLY A 157 0.56 5.00 -10.76
CA GLY A 157 -0.72 5.49 -10.34
C GLY A 157 -0.40 6.45 -9.22
N SER A 158 -0.60 7.73 -9.45
CA SER A 158 -0.95 8.61 -8.35
C SER A 158 -2.28 8.07 -7.80
N TYR A 159 -2.22 7.02 -6.97
CA TYR A 159 -3.35 6.60 -6.17
C TYR A 159 -3.45 7.64 -5.06
N VAL A 160 -4.05 8.77 -5.42
CA VAL A 160 -4.67 9.64 -4.43
C VAL A 160 -5.89 8.85 -3.97
N ALA A 161 -5.75 8.09 -2.88
CA ALA A 161 -6.87 7.48 -2.21
C ALA A 161 -7.82 8.61 -1.79
N ALA A 162 -8.80 8.93 -2.63
CA ALA A 162 -9.89 9.82 -2.23
C ALA A 162 -10.64 9.22 -1.02
N ASP A 163 -10.58 7.89 -0.91
CA ASP A 163 -11.11 7.06 0.17
C ASP A 163 -10.20 5.83 0.36
N HIS A 164 -9.89 5.47 1.61
CA HIS A 164 -9.09 4.30 1.99
C HIS A 164 -9.97 3.06 2.30
N GLY A 165 -11.29 3.18 2.20
CA GLY A 165 -12.24 2.11 2.49
C GLY A 165 -12.17 0.90 1.54
N ALA A 166 -11.40 0.98 0.45
CA ALA A 166 -11.20 -0.11 -0.50
C ALA A 166 -9.86 -0.86 -0.29
N LEU A 167 -9.07 -0.52 0.73
CA LEU A 167 -7.82 -1.22 1.03
C LEU A 167 -8.12 -2.58 1.67
N ALA A 168 -7.60 -3.65 1.07
CA ALA A 168 -7.61 -4.98 1.67
C ALA A 168 -6.71 -5.00 2.92
N GLY A 169 -7.10 -5.77 3.93
CA GLY A 169 -6.37 -5.88 5.20
C GLY A 169 -6.67 -4.78 6.22
N LEU A 170 -7.56 -3.82 5.93
CA LEU A 170 -8.04 -2.86 6.93
C LEU A 170 -8.87 -3.52 8.06
N ALA A 171 -9.32 -4.76 7.83
CA ALA A 171 -9.97 -5.62 8.83
C ALA A 171 -8.97 -6.51 9.58
N ASP A 172 -7.70 -6.53 9.18
CA ASP A 172 -6.66 -7.27 9.86
C ASP A 172 -6.24 -6.44 11.08
N ASP A 173 -6.47 -6.96 12.29
CA ASP A 173 -6.07 -6.29 13.55
C ASP A 173 -4.60 -6.62 13.86
N ASP A 174 -3.70 -6.22 12.95
CA ASP A 174 -2.26 -6.51 13.01
C ASP A 174 -1.45 -5.37 13.66
N HIS A 175 -2.11 -4.28 14.04
CA HIS A 175 -1.51 -3.16 14.76
C HIS A 175 -2.54 -2.46 15.67
N PRO A 176 -2.13 -1.74 16.73
CA PRO A 176 -3.06 -1.02 17.62
C PRO A 176 -3.91 0.00 16.85
N GLN A 177 -5.18 -0.30 16.59
CA GLN A 177 -6.06 0.54 15.79
C GLN A 177 -6.61 1.73 16.59
N TYR A 178 -6.43 2.96 16.08
CA TYR A 178 -7.07 4.16 16.66
C TYR A 178 -8.55 4.24 16.24
N SER A 179 -9.43 4.63 17.17
CA SER A 179 -10.85 4.84 16.86
C SER A 179 -11.05 5.93 15.79
N PRO A 180 -11.95 5.74 14.80
CA PRO A 180 -12.19 6.71 13.75
C PRO A 180 -12.54 8.11 14.28
N LYS A 181 -11.97 9.16 13.66
CA LYS A 181 -12.05 10.56 14.14
C LYS A 181 -13.46 11.18 14.04
N ALA A 182 -14.35 10.62 13.23
CA ALA A 182 -15.70 11.14 13.01
C ALA A 182 -16.75 10.18 13.61
N SER A 183 -17.16 10.45 14.85
CA SER A 183 -18.34 9.87 15.52
C SER A 183 -18.54 8.35 15.32
N PRO A 184 -17.59 7.50 15.76
CA PRO A 184 -17.83 6.06 15.76
C PRO A 184 -18.93 5.76 16.77
N THR A 185 -20.07 5.28 16.30
CA THR A 185 -21.05 4.66 17.20
C THR A 185 -20.48 3.31 17.60
N PHE A 186 -20.07 3.16 18.85
CA PHE A 186 -19.63 1.86 19.39
C PHE A 186 -20.87 0.98 19.60
N THR A 187 -21.09 0.00 18.73
CA THR A 187 -22.21 -0.95 18.81
C THR A 187 -21.88 -2.20 19.64
N GLY A 188 -20.64 -2.31 20.14
CA GLY A 188 -20.16 -3.41 20.99
C GLY A 188 -19.64 -2.93 22.35
N THR A 189 -19.19 -3.87 23.18
CA THR A 189 -18.59 -3.58 24.48
C THR A 189 -17.29 -2.80 24.31
N VAL A 190 -17.21 -1.60 24.90
CA VAL A 190 -16.00 -0.78 24.93
C VAL A 190 -15.17 -1.18 26.14
N THR A 191 -14.07 -1.90 25.91
CA THR A 191 -13.10 -2.24 26.96
C THR A 191 -12.07 -1.12 27.06
N VAL A 192 -12.02 -0.43 28.20
CA VAL A 192 -11.05 0.63 28.47
C VAL A 192 -9.90 0.00 29.28
N PRO A 193 -8.67 -0.09 28.74
CA PRO A 193 -7.55 -0.74 29.42
C PRO A 193 -6.92 0.13 30.53
N SER A 194 -7.51 1.28 30.84
CA SER A 194 -7.10 2.19 31.91
C SER A 194 -8.14 2.23 33.02
N THR A 195 -7.68 2.50 34.24
CA THR A 195 -8.53 2.63 35.44
C THR A 195 -9.54 3.78 35.37
N ASN A 196 -9.39 4.68 34.41
CA ASN A 196 -10.22 5.87 34.26
C ASN A 196 -10.85 5.91 32.87
N PHE A 197 -12.13 6.30 32.81
CA PHE A 197 -12.87 6.53 31.57
C PHE A 197 -13.34 7.99 31.52
N THR A 198 -12.88 8.75 30.53
CA THR A 198 -13.25 10.16 30.35
C THR A 198 -14.19 10.30 29.17
N ILE A 199 -15.39 10.84 29.40
CA ILE A 199 -16.34 11.24 28.35
C ILE A 199 -16.36 12.76 28.30
N GLY A 200 -15.80 13.38 27.25
CA GLY A 200 -15.73 14.84 27.16
C GLY A 200 -14.86 15.46 28.27
N SER A 201 -15.40 16.43 29.03
CA SER A 201 -14.70 17.05 30.17
C SER A 201 -15.02 16.38 31.53
N THR A 202 -15.80 15.29 31.52
CA THR A 202 -16.16 14.54 32.72
C THR A 202 -15.36 13.24 32.78
N THR A 203 -14.54 13.09 33.83
CA THR A 203 -13.75 11.89 34.08
C THR A 203 -14.45 11.06 35.15
N PHE A 204 -14.81 9.82 34.81
CA PHE A 204 -15.24 8.80 35.76
C PHE A 204 -13.99 8.00 36.14
N SER A 205 -13.48 8.19 37.36
CA SER A 205 -12.41 7.33 37.88
C SER A 205 -12.99 5.99 38.33
N GLU A 206 -12.17 4.93 38.37
CA GLU A 206 -12.55 3.61 38.93
C GLU A 206 -13.21 3.73 40.32
N ALA A 207 -12.75 4.66 41.14
CA ALA A 207 -13.36 4.96 42.44
C ALA A 207 -14.82 5.41 42.29
N ASN A 208 -15.12 6.28 41.30
CA ASN A 208 -16.48 6.78 41.08
C ASN A 208 -17.42 5.73 40.48
N MET A 209 -16.91 4.73 39.76
CA MET A 209 -17.73 3.67 39.15
C MET A 209 -18.01 2.49 40.11
N GLN A 210 -17.07 2.16 40.98
CA GLN A 210 -17.26 1.16 42.05
C GLN A 210 -18.34 1.58 43.03
N ASP A 211 -18.46 2.89 43.30
CA ASP A 211 -19.50 3.42 44.20
C ASP A 211 -20.92 3.13 43.69
N LEU A 212 -21.15 3.02 42.37
CA LEU A 212 -22.48 2.82 41.77
C LEU A 212 -23.05 1.39 41.88
N ILE A 213 -22.29 0.42 42.39
CA ILE A 213 -22.69 -1.01 42.36
C ILE A 213 -23.20 -1.52 43.72
N ASP A 214 -22.95 -0.83 44.84
CA ASP A 214 -23.46 -1.25 46.14
C ASP A 214 -23.86 -0.01 46.99
N ASN A 215 -25.11 0.41 46.87
CA ASN A 215 -25.75 1.39 47.77
C ASN A 215 -25.05 2.77 47.89
N SER A 216 -24.66 3.36 46.76
CA SER A 216 -23.83 4.58 46.73
C SER A 216 -24.38 5.75 47.57
N MET A 217 -23.59 6.20 48.55
CA MET A 217 -23.71 7.48 49.25
C MET A 217 -22.68 8.47 48.67
N ALA A 218 -22.56 8.50 47.34
CA ALA A 218 -21.65 9.42 46.65
C ALA A 218 -22.35 10.78 46.48
N ASP A 219 -21.93 11.73 47.30
CA ASP A 219 -22.42 13.07 47.67
C ASP A 219 -22.82 14.06 46.54
N THR A 220 -23.14 13.65 45.32
CA THR A 220 -23.55 14.65 44.30
C THR A 220 -24.56 14.19 43.25
N LEU A 221 -24.66 12.90 42.89
CA LEU A 221 -25.37 12.56 41.65
C LEU A 221 -26.67 11.76 41.77
N HIS A 222 -26.85 10.82 42.69
CA HIS A 222 -28.08 9.99 42.72
C HIS A 222 -28.73 9.96 44.12
N ARG A 223 -29.88 10.62 44.25
CA ARG A 223 -30.68 10.66 45.48
C ARG A 223 -31.94 9.83 45.35
N HIS A 224 -31.87 8.54 45.62
CA HIS A 224 -33.06 7.69 45.64
C HIS A 224 -33.09 6.78 46.87
N SER A 225 -33.16 7.38 48.07
CA SER A 225 -34.03 6.95 49.19
C SER A 225 -33.69 7.59 50.54
N GLU A 226 -32.66 8.44 50.64
CA GLU A 226 -32.48 9.22 51.86
C GLU A 226 -33.29 10.53 51.77
N LEU A 227 -34.34 10.62 52.58
CA LEU A 227 -35.10 11.85 52.83
C LEU A 227 -34.25 12.83 53.66
N SER A 228 -33.04 13.15 53.22
CA SER A 228 -32.26 14.30 53.69
C SER A 228 -32.75 15.57 52.98
N ALA A 229 -32.49 16.77 53.49
CA ALA A 229 -32.84 18.00 52.76
C ALA A 229 -31.97 18.13 51.48
N SER A 230 -32.45 18.81 50.43
CA SER A 230 -31.75 18.98 49.14
C SER A 230 -30.38 19.67 49.22
N ASP A 231 -30.08 20.28 50.36
CA ASP A 231 -28.92 21.13 50.67
C ASP A 231 -27.94 20.48 51.67
N GLY A 232 -28.10 19.19 51.97
CA GLY A 232 -27.20 18.45 52.85
C GLY A 232 -27.31 18.81 54.33
N THR A 233 -28.29 19.62 54.76
CA THR A 233 -28.54 19.89 56.19
C THR A 233 -30.02 20.11 56.51
N PRO A 234 -30.59 19.44 57.54
CA PRO A 234 -29.92 18.52 58.44
C PRO A 234 -29.58 17.19 57.76
N ASP A 235 -28.42 16.68 58.12
CA ASP A 235 -27.91 15.38 57.72
C ASP A 235 -28.80 14.33 58.40
N ARG A 236 -29.64 13.66 57.61
CA ARG A 236 -30.45 12.48 57.99
C ARG A 236 -31.65 12.76 58.91
N ALA A 237 -32.75 13.24 58.34
CA ALA A 237 -34.01 13.46 59.07
C ALA A 237 -34.74 12.16 59.48
N LEU A 238 -34.50 11.06 58.74
CA LEU A 238 -35.03 9.73 58.99
C LEU A 238 -33.89 8.71 58.85
N VAL A 239 -33.64 7.91 59.89
CA VAL A 239 -32.62 6.85 59.90
C VAL A 239 -33.25 5.50 60.18
N VAL A 240 -32.74 4.44 59.54
CA VAL A 240 -33.00 3.04 59.93
C VAL A 240 -31.66 2.41 60.34
N ASP A 241 -31.57 1.88 61.55
CA ASP A 241 -30.36 1.20 62.03
C ASP A 241 -30.24 -0.23 61.46
N ALA A 242 -29.09 -0.88 61.68
CA ALA A 242 -28.83 -2.24 61.20
C ALA A 242 -29.76 -3.31 61.83
N ASP A 243 -30.42 -2.99 62.94
CA ASP A 243 -31.42 -3.85 63.59
C ASP A 243 -32.85 -3.57 63.09
N GLY A 244 -33.01 -2.67 62.11
CA GLY A 244 -34.32 -2.27 61.55
C GLY A 244 -35.08 -1.22 62.37
N LYS A 245 -34.45 -0.56 63.35
CA LYS A 245 -35.09 0.49 64.17
C LYS A 245 -35.10 1.81 63.44
N VAL A 246 -36.20 2.57 63.55
CA VAL A 246 -36.41 3.81 62.79
C VAL A 246 -36.33 5.03 63.72
N GLY A 247 -35.52 6.03 63.36
CA GLY A 247 -35.36 7.28 64.11
C GLY A 247 -35.72 8.50 63.26
N ILE A 248 -36.43 9.47 63.84
CA ILE A 248 -36.72 10.78 63.22
C ILE A 248 -36.02 11.86 64.04
N GLY A 249 -35.06 12.58 63.44
CA GLY A 249 -34.27 13.61 64.13
C GLY A 249 -33.36 13.10 65.26
N THR A 250 -33.10 11.78 65.31
CA THR A 250 -32.15 11.14 66.23
C THR A 250 -31.26 10.17 65.46
N ALA A 251 -29.97 10.15 65.79
CA ALA A 251 -29.01 9.22 65.20
C ALA A 251 -29.01 7.84 65.87
N ILE A 252 -29.72 7.69 67.01
CA ILE A 252 -29.71 6.47 67.82
C ILE A 252 -31.17 6.07 68.11
N PRO A 253 -31.86 5.39 67.18
CA PRO A 253 -33.20 4.90 67.41
C PRO A 253 -33.18 3.80 68.48
N LEU A 254 -34.03 3.94 69.49
CA LEU A 254 -34.09 2.98 70.60
C LEU A 254 -35.07 1.84 70.33
N THR A 255 -36.02 2.03 69.40
CA THR A 255 -37.11 1.09 69.14
C THR A 255 -37.46 1.01 67.65
N ALA A 256 -37.95 -0.15 67.21
CA ALA A 256 -38.59 -0.27 65.90
C ALA A 256 -39.87 0.55 65.85
N LEU A 257 -40.16 1.16 64.69
CA LEU A 257 -41.40 1.88 64.46
C LEU A 257 -42.42 0.92 63.85
N GLN A 258 -43.51 0.65 64.57
CA GLN A 258 -44.68 -0.04 64.03
C GLN A 258 -45.72 1.02 63.63
N VAL A 259 -46.02 1.13 62.33
CA VAL A 259 -47.09 2.00 61.83
C VAL A 259 -48.26 1.12 61.38
N GLY A 260 -49.30 1.08 62.20
CA GLY A 260 -50.49 0.25 61.97
C GLY A 260 -50.91 -0.46 63.25
N ILE A 261 -52.21 -0.59 63.45
CA ILE A 261 -52.82 -1.38 64.53
C ILE A 261 -52.77 -2.85 64.13
N ASP A 262 -52.08 -3.67 64.93
CA ASP A 262 -52.37 -5.09 64.96
C ASP A 262 -53.77 -5.20 65.60
N ASP A 263 -54.81 -5.19 64.77
CA ASP A 263 -56.19 -5.30 65.22
C ASP A 263 -56.43 -6.75 65.68
N VAL A 264 -55.99 -7.07 66.89
CA VAL A 264 -56.39 -8.29 67.58
C VAL A 264 -56.81 -7.97 69.01
N SER A 265 -58.12 -7.81 69.17
CA SER A 265 -58.92 -7.97 70.40
C SER A 265 -59.07 -6.78 71.36
N ASN A 266 -60.05 -5.94 71.02
CA ASN A 266 -60.94 -5.19 71.90
C ASN A 266 -61.39 -6.02 73.16
N PRO A 267 -61.58 -5.39 74.34
CA PRO A 267 -61.52 -6.01 75.65
C PRO A 267 -62.90 -6.44 76.19
N ALA A 268 -62.98 -7.57 76.89
CA ALA A 268 -64.03 -7.83 77.88
C ALA A 268 -63.72 -9.09 78.70
N THR A 269 -63.41 -8.90 79.98
CA THR A 269 -64.27 -9.37 81.09
C THR A 269 -63.68 -8.89 82.42
N LEU A 270 -64.21 -7.77 82.91
CA LEU A 270 -64.35 -7.52 84.34
C LEU A 270 -65.64 -8.20 84.77
N GLY A 271 -65.55 -9.12 85.73
CA GLY A 271 -66.65 -9.88 86.31
C GLY A 271 -66.11 -11.00 87.17
#